data_AF-A0A8C7XNE3-F1
#
_entry.id   AF-A0A8C7XNE3-F1
#
_cell.length_a   1.000
_cell.length_b   1.000
_cell.length_c   1.000
_cell.angle_alpha   90.00
_cell.angle_beta   90.00
_cell.angle_gamma   90.00
#
_symmetry.space_group_name_H-M   'P 1'
#
loop_
_entity.id
_entity.type
_entity.pdbx_description
1 polymer ?
#
loop_
_entity_poly.entity_id
_entity_poly.type
_entity_poly.pdbx_seq_one_letter_code
_entity_poly.pdbx_strand_id
1 'polypeptide(L)'
;MKKQFNRMRQLANQTVGRAEKTEVLGEDLLQVEKRLELVKQVSHSTHKKLTACLQGQQGVDVEKKSKKLPLTTLAQCMVEGAAVLGDESLLGKMLKLCGETQERLAQELVLFELTIERDVVDPLCELAEVEIPNIQKQRKHLAKLVLDMDSARTRYYQSTKSSGVSTNLQPTGAKADHLREEMEEAANRMEICRDQLSADMYGFVAKEIDYASYFQTLIEVQAEYHRKSLELLQSVLPQIKAHQETWVEKPCYGKPLEEHLVLSGRDIAFPIEACVTMLLECGMEEEGLFRIAPSASKLKKLKASLDCGVLDVQEYSADPHAIAGALKSYLRELPEPLMTFQLYSDWIQASNIQDQERRLQALYAACEKLPPANNNNFKYLIKFLSKLTEYQDLNKMTPGNIAIVLGPNLLWTHNDGNITEMMTTVSLQIVGIIEPIIQHADWFFPGEIEFNVTGNYGSPVHTNHNANYSSMPSPDMDQTERRQNDQSRRPLSVATDNMMLEFYKKDGFLRHAVISDNPHIGHYPLHLYIVDYFV
;
A
#
# COMPACT_ATOMS: atom_id res chain seq x y z
N MET A 1 -0.22 -54.29 -45.23
CA MET A 1 -0.18 -53.21 -46.25
C MET A 1 0.53 -51.93 -45.79
N LYS A 2 0.20 -51.29 -44.65
CA LYS A 2 0.87 -50.03 -44.20
C LYS A 2 2.41 -50.11 -44.05
N LYS A 3 2.96 -51.22 -43.54
CA LYS A 3 4.42 -51.41 -43.42
C LYS A 3 5.12 -51.50 -44.78
N GLN A 4 4.50 -52.13 -45.78
CA GLN A 4 5.01 -52.20 -47.15
C GLN A 4 4.91 -50.84 -47.85
N PHE A 5 3.81 -50.11 -47.66
CA PHE A 5 3.65 -48.75 -48.19
C PHE A 5 4.71 -47.79 -47.63
N ASN A 6 5.02 -47.86 -46.33
CA ASN A 6 6.08 -47.06 -45.73
C ASN A 6 7.48 -47.47 -46.23
N ARG A 7 7.74 -48.77 -46.40
CA ARG A 7 9.00 -49.25 -46.98
C ARG A 7 9.17 -48.82 -48.43
N MET A 8 8.08 -48.83 -49.20
CA MET A 8 8.06 -48.41 -50.60
C MET A 8 8.20 -46.88 -50.72
N ARG A 9 7.65 -46.10 -49.80
CA ARG A 9 7.89 -44.65 -49.68
C ARG A 9 9.32 -44.33 -49.26
N GLN A 10 9.91 -45.13 -48.37
CA GLN A 10 11.31 -45.02 -47.94
C GLN A 10 12.28 -45.37 -49.07
N LEU A 11 11.97 -46.42 -49.84
CA LEU A 11 12.72 -46.81 -51.03
C LEU A 11 12.56 -45.79 -52.17
N ALA A 12 11.37 -45.24 -52.38
CA ALA A 12 11.14 -44.15 -53.34
C ALA A 12 11.96 -42.90 -52.96
N ASN A 13 11.98 -42.52 -51.67
CA ASN A 13 12.81 -41.41 -51.18
C ASN A 13 14.32 -41.71 -51.24
N GLN A 14 14.73 -42.98 -51.11
CA GLN A 14 16.13 -43.39 -51.25
C GLN A 14 16.59 -43.50 -52.72
N THR A 15 15.67 -43.69 -53.67
CA THR A 15 15.98 -43.92 -55.09
C THR A 15 15.84 -42.64 -55.93
N VAL A 16 15.01 -41.67 -55.52
CA VAL A 16 14.76 -40.42 -56.28
C VAL A 16 15.71 -39.27 -55.91
N GLY A 17 16.64 -39.44 -54.97
CA GLY A 17 17.40 -38.32 -54.40
C GLY A 17 18.89 -38.53 -54.19
N ARG A 18 19.55 -39.50 -54.85
CA ARG A 18 21.02 -39.57 -54.87
C ARG A 18 21.60 -38.60 -55.91
N ALA A 19 21.32 -37.32 -55.75
CA ALA A 19 22.34 -36.33 -56.02
C ALA A 19 23.35 -36.46 -54.87
N GLU A 20 24.65 -36.38 -55.15
CA GLU A 20 25.63 -36.10 -54.10
C GLU A 20 25.07 -34.91 -53.29
N LYS A 21 25.01 -35.01 -51.96
CA LYS A 21 24.61 -33.85 -51.15
C LYS A 21 25.67 -32.78 -51.42
N THR A 22 25.40 -31.88 -52.35
CA THR A 22 26.21 -30.67 -52.53
C THR A 22 26.11 -29.94 -51.20
N GLU A 23 27.17 -29.97 -50.39
CA GLU A 23 27.24 -29.20 -49.15
C GLU A 23 27.35 -27.73 -49.53
N VAL A 24 26.24 -26.99 -49.38
CA VAL A 24 26.10 -25.63 -49.91
C VAL A 24 26.53 -24.56 -48.90
N LEU A 25 26.52 -24.88 -47.62
CA LEU A 25 26.87 -23.99 -46.52
C LEU A 25 27.95 -24.63 -45.65
N GLY A 26 28.87 -23.82 -45.14
CA GLY A 26 29.88 -24.26 -44.16
C GLY A 26 29.26 -24.65 -42.82
N GLU A 27 30.03 -25.39 -42.01
CA GLU A 27 29.59 -25.83 -40.67
C GLU A 27 29.24 -24.65 -39.74
N ASP A 28 29.97 -23.54 -39.88
CA ASP A 28 29.73 -22.27 -39.20
C ASP A 28 28.35 -21.67 -39.52
N LEU A 29 28.00 -21.59 -40.79
CA LEU A 29 26.69 -21.08 -41.22
C LEU A 29 25.55 -22.02 -40.80
N LEU A 30 25.76 -23.34 -40.80
CA LEU A 30 24.77 -24.28 -40.27
C LEU A 30 24.53 -24.09 -38.76
N GLN A 31 25.57 -23.73 -38.01
CA GLN A 31 25.43 -23.38 -36.60
C GLN A 31 24.63 -22.08 -36.42
N VAL A 32 24.87 -21.08 -37.28
CA VAL A 32 24.09 -19.83 -37.29
C VAL A 32 22.62 -20.09 -37.65
N GLU A 33 22.33 -20.98 -38.61
CA GLU A 33 20.95 -21.38 -38.96
C GLU A 33 20.18 -21.96 -37.76
N LYS A 34 20.83 -22.85 -36.99
CA LYS A 34 20.24 -23.39 -35.76
C LYS A 34 20.00 -22.30 -34.72
N ARG A 35 20.93 -21.34 -34.62
CA ARG A 35 20.84 -20.22 -33.68
C ARG A 35 19.70 -19.26 -34.01
N LEU A 36 19.49 -18.96 -35.30
CA LEU A 36 18.38 -18.12 -35.78
C LEU A 36 17.03 -18.63 -35.29
N GLU A 37 16.77 -19.95 -35.37
CA GLU A 37 15.50 -20.53 -34.91
C GLU A 37 15.31 -20.38 -33.40
N LEU A 38 16.37 -20.58 -32.61
CA LEU A 38 16.31 -20.41 -31.16
C LEU A 38 16.05 -18.94 -30.78
N VAL A 39 16.77 -18.00 -31.40
CA VAL A 39 16.60 -16.56 -31.13
C VAL A 39 15.20 -16.10 -31.54
N LYS A 40 14.68 -16.58 -32.66
CA LYS A 40 13.30 -16.30 -33.09
C LYS A 40 12.28 -16.77 -32.05
N GLN A 41 12.40 -18.02 -31.61
CA GLN A 41 11.47 -18.59 -30.62
C GLN A 41 11.49 -17.81 -29.31
N VAL A 42 12.68 -17.48 -28.81
CA VAL A 42 12.85 -16.72 -27.55
C VAL A 42 12.30 -15.31 -27.72
N SER A 43 12.71 -14.59 -28.76
CA SER A 43 12.26 -13.21 -29.02
C SER A 43 10.74 -13.13 -29.21
N HIS A 44 10.16 -14.10 -29.93
CA HIS A 44 8.71 -14.22 -30.09
C HIS A 44 7.99 -14.42 -28.75
N SER A 45 8.47 -15.38 -27.94
CA SER A 45 7.87 -15.67 -26.64
C SER A 45 7.99 -14.50 -25.68
N THR A 46 9.17 -13.86 -25.66
CA THR A 46 9.48 -12.74 -24.77
C THR A 46 8.63 -11.52 -25.08
N HIS A 47 8.59 -11.03 -26.33
CA HIS A 47 7.81 -9.82 -26.62
C HIS A 47 6.31 -10.03 -26.34
N LYS A 48 5.77 -11.22 -26.65
CA LYS A 48 4.37 -11.54 -26.39
C LYS A 48 4.04 -11.56 -24.89
N LYS A 49 4.92 -12.16 -24.08
CA LYS A 49 4.76 -12.18 -22.62
C LYS A 49 4.95 -10.80 -22.01
N LEU A 50 5.95 -10.05 -22.45
CA LEU A 50 6.23 -8.69 -21.98
C LEU A 50 5.06 -7.76 -22.31
N THR A 51 4.50 -7.83 -23.51
CA THR A 51 3.29 -7.10 -23.90
C THR A 51 2.13 -7.40 -22.94
N ALA A 52 1.94 -8.66 -22.56
CA ALA A 52 0.89 -9.05 -21.62
C ALA A 52 1.11 -8.57 -20.17
N CYS A 53 2.32 -8.10 -19.84
CA CYS A 53 2.62 -7.46 -18.55
C CYS A 53 2.28 -5.96 -18.55
N LEU A 54 2.12 -5.34 -19.72
CA LEU A 54 1.73 -3.93 -19.84
C LEU A 54 0.21 -3.80 -19.73
N GLN A 55 -0.27 -2.79 -18.99
CA GLN A 55 -1.68 -2.56 -18.72
C GLN A 55 -2.34 -1.71 -19.82
N GLY A 56 -1.58 -0.88 -20.52
CA GLY A 56 -2.04 -0.10 -21.66
C GLY A 56 -2.35 -0.97 -22.88
N GLN A 57 -3.41 -0.62 -23.62
CA GLN A 57 -3.66 -1.22 -24.93
C GLN A 57 -2.54 -0.85 -25.93
N GLN A 58 -2.04 -1.84 -26.65
CA GLN A 58 -0.98 -1.69 -27.65
C GLN A 58 -1.39 -0.73 -28.78
N GLY A 59 -0.49 0.16 -29.21
CA GLY A 59 -0.72 1.08 -30.34
C GLY A 59 -1.74 2.21 -30.09
N VAL A 60 -2.07 2.49 -28.83
CA VAL A 60 -3.01 3.56 -28.44
C VAL A 60 -2.25 4.81 -27.99
N ASP A 61 -2.70 5.98 -28.45
CA ASP A 61 -2.14 7.30 -28.11
C ASP A 61 -2.06 7.55 -26.59
N VAL A 62 -1.09 8.35 -26.16
CA VAL A 62 -0.72 8.63 -24.76
C VAL A 62 -1.94 9.07 -23.94
N GLU A 63 -2.78 9.95 -24.49
CA GLU A 63 -4.00 10.44 -23.82
C GLU A 63 -5.08 9.37 -23.62
N LYS A 64 -5.13 8.36 -24.49
CA LYS A 64 -6.10 7.26 -24.40
C LYS A 64 -5.59 6.14 -23.49
N LYS A 65 -4.27 5.98 -23.34
CA LYS A 65 -3.66 5.09 -22.36
C LYS A 65 -3.83 5.61 -20.94
N SER A 66 -3.59 6.90 -20.69
CA SER A 66 -3.71 7.49 -19.36
C SER A 66 -5.12 7.34 -18.77
N LYS A 67 -6.17 7.49 -19.58
CA LYS A 67 -7.58 7.39 -19.15
C LYS A 67 -8.05 5.97 -18.82
N LYS A 68 -7.30 4.92 -19.19
CA LYS A 68 -7.70 3.52 -19.01
C LYS A 68 -6.95 2.78 -17.90
N LEU A 69 -5.91 3.40 -17.32
CA LEU A 69 -5.20 2.79 -16.21
C LEU A 69 -6.07 2.79 -14.95
N PRO A 70 -6.19 1.64 -14.25
CA PRO A 70 -6.91 1.58 -12.98
C PRO A 70 -6.40 2.58 -11.95
N LEU A 71 -5.10 2.90 -11.99
CA LEU A 71 -4.47 3.85 -11.09
C LEU A 71 -4.98 5.29 -11.31
N THR A 72 -5.14 5.73 -12.56
CA THR A 72 -5.73 7.03 -12.90
C THR A 72 -7.19 7.11 -12.44
N THR A 73 -7.96 6.03 -12.61
CA THR A 73 -9.36 6.00 -12.13
C THR A 73 -9.42 6.12 -10.60
N LEU A 74 -8.52 5.46 -9.88
CA LEU A 74 -8.41 5.60 -8.43
C LEU A 74 -8.04 7.04 -8.04
N ALA A 75 -7.04 7.62 -8.69
CA ALA A 75 -6.60 8.99 -8.45
C ALA A 75 -7.76 9.98 -8.60
N GLN A 76 -8.51 9.89 -9.71
CA GLN A 76 -9.68 10.72 -9.98
C GLN A 76 -10.76 10.55 -8.90
N CYS A 77 -11.08 9.32 -8.53
CA CYS A 77 -12.07 9.03 -7.47
C CYS A 77 -11.66 9.65 -6.12
N MET A 78 -10.37 9.62 -5.77
CA MET A 78 -9.87 10.21 -4.54
C MET A 78 -9.94 11.75 -4.57
N VAL A 79 -9.58 12.38 -5.70
CA VAL A 79 -9.66 13.84 -5.85
C VAL A 79 -11.12 14.33 -5.84
N GLU A 80 -12.03 13.61 -6.50
CA GLU A 80 -13.47 13.90 -6.43
C GLU A 80 -14.02 13.72 -5.02
N GLY A 81 -13.63 12.65 -4.32
CA GLY A 81 -13.98 12.43 -2.92
C GLY A 81 -13.47 13.54 -2.00
N ALA A 82 -12.27 14.07 -2.26
CA ALA A 82 -11.74 15.21 -1.53
C ALA A 82 -12.57 16.48 -1.76
N ALA A 83 -12.99 16.75 -3.00
CA ALA A 83 -13.84 17.90 -3.32
C ALA A 83 -15.21 17.82 -2.62
N VAL A 84 -15.75 16.62 -2.45
CA VAL A 84 -17.00 16.39 -1.70
C VAL A 84 -16.83 16.65 -0.20
N LEU A 85 -15.74 16.18 0.40
CA LEU A 85 -15.48 16.33 1.84
C LEU A 85 -14.99 17.74 2.24
N GLY A 86 -14.38 18.46 1.30
CA GLY A 86 -13.81 19.79 1.52
C GLY A 86 -12.47 19.77 2.25
N ASP A 87 -11.76 20.90 2.18
CA ASP A 87 -10.44 21.08 2.78
C ASP A 87 -10.51 21.29 4.31
N GLU A 88 -11.70 21.42 4.91
CA GLU A 88 -11.89 21.54 6.36
C GLU A 88 -11.92 20.18 7.07
N SER A 89 -11.87 19.07 6.35
CA SER A 89 -11.77 17.72 6.93
C SER A 89 -10.37 17.16 6.75
N LEU A 90 -9.81 16.54 7.80
CA LEU A 90 -8.58 15.76 7.66
C LEU A 90 -8.72 14.73 6.53
N LEU A 91 -9.85 14.04 6.46
CA LEU A 91 -10.10 13.03 5.45
C LEU A 91 -10.11 13.64 4.03
N GLY A 92 -10.71 14.82 3.86
CA GLY A 92 -10.67 15.56 2.60
C GLY A 92 -9.24 15.93 2.18
N LYS A 93 -8.45 16.51 3.09
CA LYS A 93 -7.02 16.81 2.84
C LYS A 93 -6.22 15.55 2.49
N MET A 94 -6.46 14.44 3.20
CA MET A 94 -5.76 13.18 2.96
C MET A 94 -6.13 12.57 1.59
N LEU A 95 -7.41 12.60 1.22
CA LEU A 95 -7.86 12.13 -0.08
C LEU A 95 -7.25 12.96 -1.21
N LYS A 96 -7.17 14.28 -1.07
CA LYS A 96 -6.58 15.17 -2.06
C LYS A 96 -5.10 14.85 -2.28
N LEU A 97 -4.31 14.86 -1.20
CA LEU A 97 -2.87 14.61 -1.26
C LEU A 97 -2.56 13.20 -1.81
N CYS A 98 -3.29 12.19 -1.36
CA CYS A 98 -3.13 10.83 -1.88
C CYS A 98 -3.58 10.73 -3.34
N GLY A 99 -4.70 11.35 -3.73
CA GLY A 99 -5.21 11.34 -5.10
C GLY A 99 -4.24 11.98 -6.08
N GLU A 100 -3.71 13.16 -5.78
CA GLU A 100 -2.67 13.83 -6.57
C GLU A 100 -1.39 12.99 -6.68
N THR A 101 -1.03 12.25 -5.63
CA THR A 101 0.11 11.33 -5.64
C THR A 101 -0.14 10.12 -6.54
N GLN A 102 -1.34 9.52 -6.48
CA GLN A 102 -1.71 8.41 -7.36
C GLN A 102 -1.74 8.84 -8.83
N GLU A 103 -2.17 10.07 -9.13
CA GLU A 103 -2.15 10.63 -10.49
C GLU A 103 -0.71 10.71 -11.02
N ARG A 104 0.24 11.20 -10.21
CA ARG A 104 1.65 11.25 -10.58
C ARG A 104 2.26 9.86 -10.78
N LEU A 105 1.92 8.89 -9.93
CA LEU A 105 2.35 7.50 -10.11
C LEU A 105 1.78 6.87 -11.39
N ALA A 106 0.54 7.21 -11.75
CA ALA A 106 -0.06 6.78 -13.01
C ALA A 106 0.70 7.36 -14.21
N GLN A 107 1.11 8.63 -14.15
CA GLN A 107 1.92 9.26 -15.20
C GLN A 107 3.29 8.57 -15.38
N GLU A 108 3.98 8.24 -14.29
CA GLU A 108 5.23 7.47 -14.36
C GLU A 108 5.02 6.07 -14.95
N LEU A 109 3.90 5.41 -14.62
CA LEU A 109 3.56 4.11 -15.19
C LEU A 109 3.29 4.20 -16.71
N VAL A 110 2.58 5.24 -17.18
CA VAL A 110 2.36 5.47 -18.61
C VAL A 110 3.69 5.64 -19.34
N LEU A 111 4.60 6.46 -18.79
CA LEU A 111 5.90 6.71 -19.39
C LEU A 111 6.75 5.42 -19.47
N PHE A 112 6.74 4.64 -18.39
CA PHE A 112 7.39 3.33 -18.35
C PHE A 112 6.87 2.40 -19.45
N GLU A 113 5.54 2.22 -19.55
CA GLU A 113 4.96 1.30 -20.53
C GLU A 113 5.24 1.73 -21.97
N LEU A 114 5.19 3.04 -22.26
CA LEU A 114 5.52 3.59 -23.58
C LEU A 114 6.99 3.34 -23.95
N THR A 115 7.90 3.49 -22.99
CA THR A 115 9.33 3.29 -23.21
C THR A 115 9.64 1.81 -23.44
N ILE A 116 9.04 0.91 -22.65
CA ILE A 116 9.19 -0.55 -22.84
C ILE A 116 8.61 -1.00 -24.18
N GLU A 117 7.45 -0.48 -24.59
CA GLU A 117 6.85 -0.82 -25.88
C GLU A 117 7.79 -0.45 -27.03
N ARG A 118 8.24 0.82 -27.05
CA ARG A 118 9.08 1.37 -28.13
C ARG A 118 10.48 0.77 -28.19
N ASP A 119 11.16 0.65 -27.06
CA ASP A 119 12.61 0.37 -27.03
C ASP A 119 12.93 -1.11 -26.80
N VAL A 120 11.93 -1.94 -26.50
CA VAL A 120 12.11 -3.38 -26.22
C VAL A 120 11.13 -4.26 -26.97
N VAL A 121 9.81 -4.02 -26.82
CA VAL A 121 8.79 -4.90 -27.41
C VAL A 121 8.81 -4.82 -28.93
N ASP A 122 8.79 -3.61 -29.49
CA ASP A 122 8.77 -3.39 -30.94
C ASP A 122 10.03 -3.96 -31.63
N PRO A 123 11.27 -3.69 -31.14
CA PRO A 123 12.48 -4.31 -31.70
C PRO A 123 12.52 -5.84 -31.61
N LEU A 124 12.03 -6.43 -30.51
CA LEU A 124 11.95 -7.90 -30.38
C LEU A 124 10.92 -8.51 -31.34
N CYS A 125 9.82 -7.79 -31.60
CA CYS A 125 8.81 -8.16 -32.57
C CYS A 125 9.39 -8.10 -34.00
N GLU A 126 10.06 -7.01 -34.36
CA GLU A 126 10.73 -6.84 -35.65
C GLU A 126 11.77 -7.95 -35.90
N LEU A 127 12.58 -8.27 -34.90
CA LEU A 127 13.55 -9.37 -34.97
C LEU A 127 12.88 -10.73 -35.27
N ALA A 128 11.82 -11.05 -34.52
CA ALA A 128 11.16 -12.35 -34.58
C ALA A 128 10.26 -12.53 -35.81
N GLU A 129 9.57 -11.48 -36.23
CA GLU A 129 8.53 -11.52 -37.28
C GLU A 129 9.01 -10.99 -38.64
N VAL A 130 10.10 -10.22 -38.69
CA VAL A 130 10.60 -9.61 -39.93
C VAL A 130 12.02 -10.07 -40.26
N GLU A 131 13.02 -9.75 -39.43
CA GLU A 131 14.42 -9.99 -39.76
C GLU A 131 14.73 -11.49 -39.95
N ILE A 132 14.44 -12.33 -38.94
CA ILE A 132 14.76 -13.77 -39.01
C ILE A 132 13.94 -14.49 -40.09
N PRO A 133 12.61 -14.26 -40.24
CA PRO A 133 11.84 -14.85 -41.33
C PRO A 133 12.34 -14.50 -42.73
N ASN A 134 12.90 -13.30 -42.93
CA ASN A 134 13.49 -12.91 -44.21
C ASN A 134 14.74 -13.74 -44.54
N ILE A 135 15.64 -13.95 -43.58
CA ILE A 135 16.81 -14.83 -43.73
C ILE A 135 16.37 -16.28 -44.01
N GLN A 136 15.38 -16.78 -43.27
CA GLN A 136 14.81 -18.13 -43.48
C GLN A 136 14.17 -18.30 -44.86
N LYS A 137 13.57 -17.23 -45.42
CA LYS A 137 13.01 -17.24 -46.78
C LYS A 137 14.11 -17.35 -47.83
N GLN A 138 15.19 -16.60 -47.69
CA GLN A 138 16.36 -16.72 -48.58
C GLN A 138 17.00 -18.11 -48.51
N ARG A 139 17.09 -18.70 -47.32
CA ARG A 139 17.58 -20.08 -47.13
C ARG A 139 16.76 -21.12 -47.91
N LYS A 140 15.44 -20.98 -47.91
CA LYS A 140 14.54 -21.82 -48.72
C LYS A 140 14.71 -21.56 -50.21
N HIS A 141 14.96 -20.31 -50.61
CA HIS A 141 15.23 -19.96 -52.00
C HIS A 141 16.53 -20.59 -52.49
N LEU A 142 17.61 -20.53 -51.70
CA LEU A 142 18.87 -21.20 -51.99
C LEU A 142 18.68 -22.70 -52.19
N ALA A 143 17.91 -23.37 -51.32
CA ALA A 143 17.62 -24.81 -51.48
C ALA A 143 16.94 -25.14 -52.83
N LYS A 144 16.11 -24.24 -53.36
CA LYS A 144 15.51 -24.41 -54.69
C LYS A 144 16.55 -24.23 -55.80
N LEU A 145 17.38 -23.19 -55.73
CA LEU A 145 18.42 -22.92 -56.73
C LEU A 145 19.46 -24.05 -56.81
N VAL A 146 19.76 -24.70 -55.68
CA VAL A 146 20.63 -25.89 -55.63
C VAL A 146 20.03 -27.04 -56.45
N LEU A 147 18.73 -27.32 -56.29
CA LEU A 147 18.04 -28.34 -57.07
C LEU A 147 17.99 -27.99 -58.56
N ASP A 148 17.77 -26.71 -58.90
CA ASP A 148 17.75 -26.24 -60.28
C ASP A 148 19.14 -26.40 -60.94
N MET A 149 20.21 -26.06 -60.22
CA MET A 149 21.61 -26.25 -60.65
C MET A 149 21.98 -27.73 -60.80
N ASP A 150 21.65 -28.59 -59.82
CA ASP A 150 21.90 -30.03 -59.89
C ASP A 150 21.14 -30.68 -61.07
N SER A 151 19.93 -30.18 -61.36
CA SER A 151 19.13 -30.58 -62.51
C SER A 151 19.80 -30.18 -63.83
N ALA A 152 20.23 -28.92 -63.97
CA ALA A 152 20.94 -28.43 -65.15
C ALA A 152 22.27 -29.18 -65.37
N ARG A 153 23.04 -29.40 -64.29
CA ARG A 153 24.27 -30.20 -64.28
C ARG A 153 24.01 -31.62 -64.76
N THR A 154 22.96 -32.27 -64.28
CA THR A 154 22.59 -33.63 -64.71
C THR A 154 22.22 -33.67 -66.19
N ARG A 155 21.42 -32.71 -66.69
CA ARG A 155 21.07 -32.60 -68.12
C ARG A 155 22.31 -32.45 -68.99
N TYR A 156 23.25 -31.60 -68.59
CA TYR A 156 24.51 -31.39 -69.30
C TYR A 156 25.36 -32.68 -69.35
N TYR A 157 25.57 -33.36 -68.21
CA TYR A 157 26.35 -34.61 -68.17
C TYR A 157 25.72 -35.77 -68.95
N GLN A 158 24.39 -35.86 -68.99
CA GLN A 158 23.70 -36.87 -69.80
C GLN A 158 23.87 -36.61 -71.30
N SER A 159 23.85 -35.34 -71.72
CA SER A 159 24.09 -34.94 -73.13
C SER A 159 25.53 -35.19 -73.58
N THR A 160 26.51 -35.00 -72.69
CA THR A 160 27.93 -35.23 -73.02
C THR A 160 28.28 -36.73 -73.07
N LYS A 161 27.71 -37.56 -72.19
CA LYS A 161 27.90 -39.03 -72.23
C LYS A 161 27.26 -39.73 -73.42
N SER A 162 26.11 -39.24 -73.90
CA SER A 162 25.41 -39.79 -75.08
C SER A 162 26.09 -39.45 -76.41
N SER A 163 27.04 -38.51 -76.41
CA SER A 163 27.80 -38.10 -77.60
C SER A 163 28.99 -39.02 -77.93
N GLY A 164 29.32 -40.00 -77.07
CA GLY A 164 30.47 -40.90 -77.24
C GLY A 164 30.28 -42.14 -78.11
N VAL A 165 29.10 -42.36 -78.72
CA VAL A 165 28.77 -43.64 -79.41
C VAL A 165 28.27 -43.49 -80.86
N SER A 166 28.03 -42.28 -81.38
CA SER A 166 27.53 -42.12 -82.76
C SER A 166 28.53 -41.47 -83.71
N THR A 167 29.15 -42.27 -84.58
CA THR A 167 29.74 -41.85 -85.84
C THR A 167 28.64 -41.47 -86.83
N ASN A 168 28.31 -40.18 -86.94
CA ASN A 168 27.93 -39.51 -88.20
C ASN A 168 27.84 -37.99 -88.01
N LEU A 169 28.30 -37.24 -89.01
CA LEU A 169 28.56 -35.79 -88.97
C LEU A 169 27.29 -34.91 -88.97
N GLN A 170 27.16 -34.04 -87.95
CA GLN A 170 26.56 -32.67 -87.87
C GLN A 170 25.75 -32.41 -86.56
N PRO A 171 25.49 -31.13 -86.21
CA PRO A 171 26.19 -30.33 -85.21
C PRO A 171 25.75 -30.66 -83.77
N THR A 172 26.40 -31.62 -83.12
CA THR A 172 26.14 -31.98 -81.71
C THR A 172 26.79 -31.02 -80.70
N GLY A 173 27.66 -30.11 -81.15
CA GLY A 173 28.33 -29.09 -80.31
C GLY A 173 27.35 -28.03 -79.76
N ALA A 174 26.55 -27.39 -80.62
CA ALA A 174 25.69 -26.27 -80.21
C ALA A 174 24.66 -26.61 -79.11
N LYS A 175 24.14 -27.85 -79.10
CA LYS A 175 23.22 -28.32 -78.06
C LYS A 175 23.94 -28.58 -76.73
N ALA A 176 25.15 -29.13 -76.79
CA ALA A 176 25.97 -29.35 -75.60
C ALA A 176 26.46 -28.02 -75.01
N ASP A 177 26.79 -27.05 -75.87
CA ASP A 177 27.21 -25.70 -75.49
C ASP A 177 26.07 -24.91 -74.84
N HIS A 178 24.85 -24.98 -75.39
CA HIS A 178 23.67 -24.36 -74.75
C HIS A 178 23.38 -24.96 -73.37
N LEU A 179 23.46 -26.29 -73.22
CA LEU A 179 23.25 -26.95 -71.91
C LEU A 179 24.37 -26.64 -70.92
N ARG A 180 25.57 -26.33 -71.41
CA ARG A 180 26.69 -25.86 -70.58
C ARG A 180 26.43 -24.45 -70.08
N GLU A 181 26.00 -23.54 -70.96
CA GLU A 181 25.66 -22.16 -70.60
C GLU A 181 24.51 -22.10 -69.58
N GLU A 182 23.47 -22.91 -69.78
CA GLU A 182 22.35 -23.04 -68.82
C GLU A 182 22.82 -23.55 -67.44
N MET A 183 23.75 -24.51 -67.42
CA MET A 183 24.35 -25.02 -66.19
C MET A 183 25.21 -23.95 -65.49
N GLU A 184 26.05 -23.23 -66.24
CA GLU A 184 26.89 -22.14 -65.72
C GLU A 184 26.03 -20.99 -65.18
N GLU A 185 24.93 -20.64 -65.85
CA GLU A 185 23.99 -19.62 -65.38
C GLU A 185 23.27 -20.06 -64.10
N ALA A 186 22.81 -21.31 -64.02
CA ALA A 186 22.19 -21.85 -62.81
C ALA A 186 23.17 -21.91 -61.63
N ALA A 187 24.45 -22.21 -61.88
CA ALA A 187 25.50 -22.18 -60.88
C ALA A 187 25.75 -20.74 -60.38
N ASN A 188 25.90 -19.78 -61.27
CA ASN A 188 26.12 -18.37 -60.92
C ASN A 188 24.96 -17.81 -60.06
N ARG A 189 23.70 -18.10 -60.43
CA ARG A 189 22.53 -17.66 -59.64
C ARG A 189 22.52 -18.27 -58.24
N MET A 190 22.90 -19.54 -58.12
CA MET A 190 23.00 -20.24 -56.84
C MET A 190 24.12 -19.67 -55.96
N GLU A 191 25.29 -19.37 -56.52
CA GLU A 191 26.41 -18.75 -55.80
C GLU A 191 26.06 -17.35 -55.28
N ILE A 192 25.46 -16.48 -56.11
CA ILE A 192 25.02 -15.14 -55.68
C ILE A 192 24.04 -15.24 -54.50
N CYS A 193 23.07 -16.15 -54.56
CA CYS A 193 22.11 -16.36 -53.47
C CYS A 193 22.79 -16.90 -52.20
N ARG A 194 23.78 -17.78 -52.35
CA ARG A 194 24.55 -18.34 -51.21
C ARG A 194 25.35 -17.24 -50.53
N ASP A 195 26.03 -16.40 -51.30
CA ASP A 195 26.90 -15.36 -50.76
C ASP A 195 26.06 -14.26 -50.08
N GLN A 196 24.90 -13.89 -50.65
CA GLN A 196 23.95 -12.99 -50.00
C GLN A 196 23.40 -13.56 -48.68
N LEU A 197 22.96 -14.82 -48.69
CA LEU A 197 22.49 -15.47 -47.47
C LEU A 197 23.59 -15.53 -46.40
N SER A 198 24.82 -15.79 -46.80
CA SER A 198 25.97 -15.82 -45.90
C SER A 198 26.21 -14.43 -45.29
N ALA A 199 26.17 -13.38 -46.10
CA ALA A 199 26.28 -11.99 -45.64
C ALA A 199 25.18 -11.63 -44.63
N ASP A 200 23.93 -11.99 -44.91
CA ASP A 200 22.79 -11.74 -44.01
C ASP A 200 22.93 -12.52 -42.68
N MET A 201 23.40 -13.77 -42.74
CA MET A 201 23.64 -14.61 -41.55
C MET A 201 24.79 -14.08 -40.69
N TYR A 202 25.90 -13.63 -41.30
CA TYR A 202 26.97 -12.97 -40.57
C TYR A 202 26.55 -11.62 -40.02
N GLY A 203 25.75 -10.85 -40.76
CA GLY A 203 25.17 -9.60 -40.30
C GLY A 203 24.29 -9.80 -39.06
N PHE A 204 23.47 -10.84 -39.03
CA PHE A 204 22.71 -11.23 -37.84
C PHE A 204 23.60 -11.53 -36.64
N VAL A 205 24.67 -12.31 -36.83
CA VAL A 205 25.61 -12.62 -35.75
C VAL A 205 26.34 -11.37 -35.26
N ALA A 206 26.70 -10.45 -36.14
CA ALA A 206 27.38 -9.21 -35.79
C ALA A 206 26.51 -8.29 -34.91
N LYS A 207 25.19 -8.32 -35.07
CA LYS A 207 24.21 -7.57 -34.27
C LYS A 207 23.83 -8.22 -32.94
N GLU A 208 24.50 -9.31 -32.54
CA GLU A 208 24.15 -10.03 -31.33
C GLU A 208 24.20 -9.15 -30.07
N ILE A 209 25.16 -8.23 -30.00
CA ILE A 209 25.27 -7.26 -28.90
C ILE A 209 24.08 -6.31 -28.90
N ASP A 210 23.61 -5.86 -30.06
CA ASP A 210 22.45 -4.97 -30.18
C ASP A 210 21.19 -5.68 -29.68
N TYR A 211 20.99 -6.95 -30.04
CA TYR A 211 19.86 -7.74 -29.54
C TYR A 211 19.93 -7.99 -28.02
N ALA A 212 21.14 -8.19 -27.49
CA ALA A 212 21.34 -8.31 -26.04
C ALA A 212 21.00 -6.99 -25.31
N SER A 213 21.28 -5.84 -25.94
CA SER A 213 21.01 -4.52 -25.37
C SER A 213 19.53 -4.29 -25.07
N TYR A 214 18.60 -4.92 -25.81
CA TYR A 214 17.16 -4.81 -25.53
C TYR A 214 16.80 -5.31 -24.13
N PHE A 215 17.48 -6.36 -23.65
CA PHE A 215 17.27 -6.89 -22.31
C PHE A 215 17.92 -6.02 -21.24
N GLN A 216 19.05 -5.37 -21.55
CA GLN A 216 19.63 -4.37 -20.66
C GLN A 216 18.68 -3.18 -20.51
N THR A 217 18.19 -2.62 -21.62
CA THR A 217 17.23 -1.51 -21.63
C THR A 217 15.96 -1.85 -20.83
N LEU A 218 15.43 -3.07 -20.95
CA LEU A 218 14.30 -3.53 -20.15
C LEU A 218 14.56 -3.35 -18.64
N ILE A 219 15.71 -3.81 -18.16
CA ILE A 219 16.06 -3.73 -16.72
C ILE A 219 16.32 -2.29 -16.29
N GLU A 220 17.01 -1.50 -17.11
CA GLU A 220 17.30 -0.08 -16.79
C GLU A 220 16.02 0.75 -16.69
N VAL A 221 15.10 0.59 -17.64
CA VAL A 221 13.82 1.30 -17.66
C VAL A 221 12.92 0.87 -16.49
N GLN A 222 12.92 -0.42 -16.14
CA GLN A 222 12.22 -0.91 -14.94
C GLN A 222 12.80 -0.32 -13.65
N ALA A 223 14.13 -0.34 -13.50
CA ALA A 223 14.79 0.20 -12.32
C ALA A 223 14.48 1.69 -12.14
N GLU A 224 14.53 2.47 -13.21
CA GLU A 224 14.25 3.90 -13.19
C GLU A 224 12.78 4.20 -12.82
N TYR A 225 11.83 3.45 -13.38
CA TYR A 225 10.41 3.57 -13.03
C TYR A 225 10.16 3.35 -11.52
N HIS A 226 10.73 2.28 -10.97
CA HIS A 226 10.57 1.98 -9.54
C HIS A 226 11.26 3.01 -8.65
N ARG A 227 12.45 3.49 -9.05
CA ARG A 227 13.19 4.52 -8.33
C ARG A 227 12.38 5.81 -8.23
N LYS A 228 11.84 6.30 -9.36
CA LYS A 228 10.98 7.50 -9.38
C LYS A 228 9.70 7.32 -8.58
N SER A 229 9.04 6.17 -8.70
CA SER A 229 7.83 5.85 -7.94
C SER A 229 8.09 5.86 -6.43
N LEU A 230 9.21 5.29 -5.99
CA LEU A 230 9.61 5.29 -4.58
C LEU A 230 9.92 6.71 -4.09
N GLU A 231 10.66 7.49 -4.87
CA GLU A 231 10.99 8.89 -4.55
C GLU A 231 9.73 9.73 -4.33
N LEU A 232 8.72 9.57 -5.19
CA LEU A 232 7.41 10.20 -5.03
C LEU A 232 6.74 9.82 -3.70
N LEU A 233 6.64 8.53 -3.40
CA LEU A 233 6.01 8.04 -2.17
C LEU A 233 6.76 8.52 -0.92
N GLN A 234 8.09 8.49 -0.94
CA GLN A 234 8.92 8.96 0.16
C GLN A 234 8.75 10.47 0.41
N SER A 235 8.48 11.27 -0.62
CA SER A 235 8.24 12.70 -0.48
C SER A 235 6.89 13.05 0.16
N VAL A 236 5.88 12.19 0.00
CA VAL A 236 4.49 12.46 0.41
C VAL A 236 4.20 11.93 1.82
N LEU A 237 4.80 10.81 2.22
CA LEU A 237 4.60 10.23 3.56
C LEU A 237 4.85 11.21 4.73
N PRO A 238 5.91 12.04 4.72
CA PRO A 238 6.11 13.06 5.75
C PRO A 238 5.01 14.12 5.78
N GLN A 239 4.46 14.50 4.63
CA GLN A 239 3.38 15.48 4.54
C GLN A 239 2.08 14.92 5.11
N ILE A 240 1.77 13.64 4.84
CA ILE A 240 0.64 12.94 5.45
C ILE A 240 0.77 12.95 6.97
N LYS A 241 1.95 12.59 7.50
CA LYS A 241 2.21 12.59 8.94
C LYS A 241 2.07 13.99 9.55
N ALA A 242 2.65 15.00 8.92
CA ALA A 242 2.55 16.38 9.39
C ALA A 242 1.08 16.84 9.47
N HIS A 243 0.26 16.53 8.46
CA HIS A 243 -1.16 16.85 8.50
C HIS A 243 -1.92 16.10 9.60
N GLN A 244 -1.58 14.84 9.88
CA GLN A 244 -2.18 14.09 10.98
C GLN A 244 -1.78 14.64 12.36
N GLU A 245 -0.52 15.05 12.53
CA GLU A 245 0.00 15.60 13.78
C GLU A 245 -0.57 17.00 14.07
N THR A 246 -0.74 17.83 13.03
CA THR A 246 -1.38 19.15 13.16
C THR A 246 -2.90 19.10 13.32
N TRP A 247 -3.52 17.91 13.21
CA TRP A 247 -4.96 17.79 13.33
C TRP A 247 -5.39 17.91 14.80
N VAL A 248 -6.10 19.00 15.09
CA VAL A 248 -6.40 19.48 16.45
C VAL A 248 -7.43 18.60 17.16
N GLU A 249 -8.34 17.97 16.43
CA GLU A 249 -9.44 17.19 17.01
C GLU A 249 -9.00 15.74 17.28
N LYS A 250 -8.63 15.45 18.53
CA LYS A 250 -8.46 14.08 19.04
C LYS A 250 -9.47 13.81 20.16
N PRO A 251 -10.00 12.57 20.25
CA PRO A 251 -10.85 12.17 21.36
C PRO A 251 -10.11 12.35 22.69
N CYS A 252 -10.84 12.79 23.71
CA CYS A 252 -10.29 13.02 25.05
C CYS A 252 -10.45 11.78 25.94
N TYR A 253 -11.52 10.99 25.75
CA TYR A 253 -11.76 9.79 26.53
C TYR A 253 -10.77 8.68 26.15
N GLY A 254 -10.24 7.97 27.14
CA GLY A 254 -9.29 6.88 26.90
C GLY A 254 -7.87 7.32 26.50
N LYS A 255 -7.57 8.63 26.54
CA LYS A 255 -6.25 9.19 26.20
C LYS A 255 -5.52 9.71 27.43
N PRO A 256 -4.17 9.69 27.44
CA PRO A 256 -3.39 10.30 28.51
C PRO A 256 -3.72 11.79 28.64
N LEU A 257 -3.87 12.25 29.89
CA LEU A 257 -4.24 13.63 30.21
C LEU A 257 -3.32 14.66 29.51
N GLU A 258 -2.00 14.46 29.66
CA GLU A 258 -0.98 15.35 29.09
C GLU A 258 -1.09 15.46 27.56
N GLU A 259 -1.39 14.36 26.86
CA GLU A 259 -1.40 14.32 25.39
C GLU A 259 -2.45 15.30 24.84
N HIS A 260 -3.69 15.23 25.33
CA HIS A 260 -4.75 16.07 24.79
C HIS A 260 -4.72 17.50 25.34
N LEU A 261 -4.12 17.76 26.52
CA LEU A 261 -3.88 19.12 27.01
C LEU A 261 -2.88 19.86 26.13
N VAL A 262 -1.75 19.21 25.80
CA VAL A 262 -0.73 19.77 24.91
C VAL A 262 -1.30 20.06 23.52
N LEU A 263 -2.09 19.15 22.96
CA LEU A 263 -2.69 19.31 21.63
C LEU A 263 -3.73 20.44 21.58
N SER A 264 -4.50 20.62 22.66
CA SER A 264 -5.53 21.66 22.73
C SER A 264 -5.01 23.00 23.25
N GLY A 265 -3.78 23.04 23.78
CA GLY A 265 -3.20 24.23 24.40
C GLY A 265 -3.95 24.66 25.67
N ARG A 266 -4.57 23.71 26.38
CA ARG A 266 -5.38 23.98 27.58
C ARG A 266 -4.65 23.51 28.84
N ASP A 267 -4.88 24.21 29.95
CA ASP A 267 -4.44 23.77 31.28
C ASP A 267 -5.44 22.80 31.92
N ILE A 268 -6.73 22.96 31.61
CA ILE A 268 -7.83 22.13 32.11
C ILE A 268 -8.43 21.32 30.96
N ALA A 269 -8.61 20.03 31.21
CA ALA A 269 -9.16 19.10 30.25
C ALA A 269 -10.57 19.53 29.85
N PHE A 270 -10.84 19.59 28.55
CA PHE A 270 -12.13 20.04 28.03
C PHE A 270 -13.33 19.29 28.66
N PRO A 271 -13.33 17.95 28.82
CA PRO A 271 -14.43 17.26 29.50
C PRO A 271 -14.61 17.67 30.97
N ILE A 272 -13.53 17.99 31.69
CA ILE A 272 -13.63 18.48 33.08
C ILE A 272 -14.24 19.88 33.08
N GLU A 273 -13.67 20.80 32.31
CA GLU A 273 -14.10 22.20 32.30
C GLU A 273 -15.55 22.33 31.86
N ALA A 274 -15.92 21.70 30.73
CA ALA A 274 -17.26 21.75 30.17
C ALA A 274 -18.31 21.17 31.12
N CYS A 275 -18.06 19.98 31.69
CA CYS A 275 -19.01 19.39 32.63
C CYS A 275 -19.14 20.21 33.92
N VAL A 276 -18.04 20.74 34.45
CA VAL A 276 -18.07 21.60 35.63
C VAL A 276 -18.85 22.88 35.37
N THR A 277 -18.61 23.55 34.22
CA THR A 277 -19.36 24.77 33.87
C THR A 277 -20.85 24.48 33.74
N MET A 278 -21.25 23.43 33.02
CA MET A 278 -22.66 23.07 32.88
C MET A 278 -23.31 22.74 34.24
N LEU A 279 -22.61 22.01 35.12
CA LEU A 279 -23.14 21.69 36.45
C LEU A 279 -23.26 22.91 37.35
N LEU A 280 -22.34 23.87 37.25
CA LEU A 280 -22.43 25.14 37.97
C LEU A 280 -23.65 25.96 37.52
N GLU A 281 -24.06 25.84 36.26
CA GLU A 281 -25.22 26.55 35.71
C GLU A 281 -26.56 25.88 36.03
N CYS A 282 -26.66 24.54 35.97
CA CYS A 282 -27.95 23.84 36.10
C CYS A 282 -28.02 22.72 37.15
N GLY A 283 -26.89 22.29 37.73
CA GLY A 283 -26.83 21.05 38.52
C GLY A 283 -26.66 21.22 40.02
N MET A 284 -26.34 22.41 40.53
CA MET A 284 -25.86 22.58 41.93
C MET A 284 -26.86 22.10 43.01
N GLU A 285 -28.16 22.20 42.76
CA GLU A 285 -29.22 21.78 43.68
C GLU A 285 -29.76 20.36 43.38
N GLU A 286 -29.32 19.72 42.30
CA GLU A 286 -29.87 18.43 41.84
C GLU A 286 -29.49 17.29 42.78
N GLU A 287 -30.49 16.53 43.26
CA GLU A 287 -30.24 15.49 44.26
C GLU A 287 -29.43 14.32 43.71
N GLY A 288 -28.31 13.99 44.37
CA GLY A 288 -27.60 12.74 44.08
C GLY A 288 -26.76 12.77 42.80
N LEU A 289 -26.25 13.92 42.38
CA LEU A 289 -25.21 14.00 41.35
C LEU A 289 -24.09 12.98 41.59
N PHE A 290 -23.54 12.39 40.52
CA PHE A 290 -22.53 11.31 40.53
C PHE A 290 -22.96 9.96 41.15
N ARG A 291 -24.05 9.94 41.93
CA ARG A 291 -24.65 8.74 42.54
C ARG A 291 -25.70 8.12 41.62
N ILE A 292 -26.62 8.93 41.10
CA ILE A 292 -27.70 8.47 40.22
C ILE A 292 -27.13 8.20 38.82
N ALA A 293 -27.35 6.99 38.31
CA ALA A 293 -26.91 6.62 36.99
C ALA A 293 -27.82 7.27 35.93
N PRO A 294 -27.26 8.01 34.95
CA PRO A 294 -28.06 8.58 33.87
C PRO A 294 -28.50 7.51 32.87
N SER A 295 -29.39 7.90 31.94
CA SER A 295 -29.69 7.07 30.77
C SER A 295 -28.41 6.76 29.99
N ALA A 296 -28.16 5.47 29.73
CA ALA A 296 -26.97 5.01 29.00
C ALA A 296 -26.88 5.63 27.60
N SER A 297 -28.01 5.87 26.92
CA SER A 297 -28.02 6.50 25.60
C SER A 297 -27.64 7.99 25.66
N LYS A 298 -28.16 8.73 26.65
CA LYS A 298 -27.83 10.14 26.87
C LYS A 298 -26.35 10.31 27.26
N LEU A 299 -25.86 9.46 28.17
CA LEU A 299 -24.45 9.44 28.56
C LEU A 299 -23.55 9.16 27.34
N LYS A 300 -23.87 8.15 26.55
CA LYS A 300 -23.12 7.82 25.33
C LYS A 300 -23.10 8.99 24.34
N LYS A 301 -24.24 9.68 24.15
CA LYS A 301 -24.34 10.85 23.28
C LYS A 301 -23.46 12.00 23.78
N LEU A 302 -23.59 12.37 25.06
CA LEU A 302 -22.82 13.48 25.65
C LEU A 302 -21.31 13.21 25.63
N LYS A 303 -20.88 11.99 25.95
CA LYS A 303 -19.47 11.59 25.84
C LYS A 303 -18.94 11.78 24.41
N ALA A 304 -19.69 11.32 23.42
CA ALA A 304 -19.30 11.47 22.01
C ALA A 304 -19.22 12.95 21.59
N SER A 305 -20.15 13.78 22.08
CA SER A 305 -20.14 15.25 21.92
C SER A 305 -18.86 15.87 22.48
N LEU A 306 -18.47 15.49 23.71
CA LEU A 306 -17.26 15.96 24.36
C LEU A 306 -15.99 15.48 23.65
N ASP A 307 -15.97 14.24 23.17
CA ASP A 307 -14.85 13.65 22.43
C ASP A 307 -14.55 14.36 21.10
N CYS A 308 -15.58 14.82 20.40
CA CYS A 308 -15.39 15.61 19.17
C CYS A 308 -15.34 17.12 19.41
N GLY A 309 -15.37 17.59 20.67
CA GLY A 309 -15.33 19.02 20.98
C GLY A 309 -16.58 19.81 20.60
N VAL A 310 -17.68 19.14 20.23
CA VAL A 310 -18.94 19.76 19.83
C VAL A 310 -19.93 19.65 20.96
N LEU A 311 -20.25 20.75 21.63
CA LEU A 311 -21.18 20.76 22.75
C LEU A 311 -22.35 21.70 22.49
N ASP A 312 -23.58 21.17 22.58
CA ASP A 312 -24.79 21.98 22.70
C ASP A 312 -25.18 22.05 24.17
N VAL A 313 -24.68 23.06 24.87
CA VAL A 313 -24.95 23.26 26.31
C VAL A 313 -26.45 23.26 26.59
N GLN A 314 -27.25 23.91 25.73
CA GLN A 314 -28.69 24.04 25.94
C GLN A 314 -29.41 22.68 25.86
N GLU A 315 -28.97 21.79 24.97
CA GLU A 315 -29.52 20.44 24.88
C GLU A 315 -29.26 19.62 26.16
N TYR A 316 -28.05 19.73 26.72
CA TYR A 316 -27.62 18.86 27.83
C TYR A 316 -27.96 19.40 29.23
N SER A 317 -28.18 20.72 29.39
CA SER A 317 -28.52 21.33 30.68
C SER A 317 -29.81 20.79 31.31
N ALA A 318 -30.66 20.10 30.55
CA ALA A 318 -31.88 19.46 31.05
C ALA A 318 -31.65 18.14 31.82
N ASP A 319 -30.44 17.58 31.82
CA ASP A 319 -30.12 16.33 32.52
C ASP A 319 -28.77 16.42 33.26
N PRO A 320 -28.74 17.03 34.46
CA PRO A 320 -27.51 17.15 35.25
C PRO A 320 -26.85 15.81 35.61
N HIS A 321 -27.63 14.73 35.73
CA HIS A 321 -27.08 13.38 35.96
C HIS A 321 -26.28 12.87 34.75
N ALA A 322 -26.70 13.18 33.52
CA ALA A 322 -25.94 12.84 32.33
C ALA A 322 -24.59 13.57 32.31
N ILE A 323 -24.57 14.86 32.68
CA ILE A 323 -23.35 15.66 32.77
C ILE A 323 -22.40 15.12 33.85
N ALA A 324 -22.90 14.88 35.06
CA ALA A 324 -22.12 14.28 36.15
C ALA A 324 -21.60 12.88 35.77
N GLY A 325 -22.43 12.09 35.07
CA GLY A 325 -22.05 10.79 34.54
C GLY A 325 -20.92 10.89 33.50
N ALA A 326 -20.96 11.87 32.60
CA ALA A 326 -19.93 12.07 31.58
C ALA A 326 -18.59 12.47 32.20
N LEU A 327 -18.59 13.39 33.17
CA LEU A 327 -17.41 13.77 33.95
C LEU A 327 -16.81 12.56 34.69
N LYS A 328 -17.65 11.81 35.40
CA LYS A 328 -17.25 10.60 36.11
C LYS A 328 -16.67 9.55 35.16
N SER A 329 -17.25 9.40 33.98
CA SER A 329 -16.78 8.46 32.96
C SER A 329 -15.42 8.87 32.40
N TYR A 330 -15.19 10.17 32.18
CA TYR A 330 -13.91 10.68 31.69
C TYR A 330 -12.79 10.35 32.67
N LEU A 331 -12.98 10.69 33.95
CA LEU A 331 -12.00 10.46 35.00
C LEU A 331 -11.62 8.97 35.13
N ARG A 332 -12.62 8.07 35.02
CA ARG A 332 -12.41 6.62 35.07
C ARG A 332 -11.71 6.05 33.84
N GLU A 333 -11.93 6.65 32.68
CA GLU A 333 -11.42 6.16 31.40
C GLU A 333 -10.02 6.69 31.08
N LEU A 334 -9.45 7.57 31.91
CA LEU A 334 -8.05 7.93 31.79
C LEU A 334 -7.17 6.67 31.89
N PRO A 335 -6.11 6.53 31.06
CA PRO A 335 -5.19 5.39 31.15
C PRO A 335 -4.48 5.27 32.51
N GLU A 336 -4.39 6.38 33.24
CA GLU A 336 -3.84 6.49 34.59
C GLU A 336 -4.78 7.36 35.44
N PRO A 337 -4.97 7.06 36.74
CA PRO A 337 -5.75 7.90 37.64
C PRO A 337 -5.27 9.35 37.61
N LEU A 338 -6.20 10.29 37.77
CA LEU A 338 -5.87 11.71 37.90
C LEU A 338 -4.86 11.93 39.05
N MET A 339 -4.91 11.10 40.09
CA MET A 339 -3.98 11.13 41.23
C MET A 339 -2.68 10.33 41.03
N THR A 340 -2.46 9.78 39.84
CA THR A 340 -1.30 8.99 39.37
C THR A 340 -1.09 7.65 40.05
N PHE A 341 -0.55 6.67 39.31
CA PHE A 341 -0.11 5.39 39.88
C PHE A 341 1.14 5.57 40.73
N GLN A 342 2.03 6.49 40.33
CA GLN A 342 3.28 6.77 41.01
C GLN A 342 3.07 7.19 42.48
N LEU A 343 2.01 7.93 42.78
CA LEU A 343 1.69 8.41 44.13
C LEU A 343 0.72 7.49 44.88
N TYR A 344 0.26 6.38 44.29
CA TYR A 344 -0.73 5.50 44.92
C TYR A 344 -0.33 5.08 46.34
N SER A 345 0.93 4.67 46.54
CA SER A 345 1.42 4.28 47.87
C SER A 345 1.39 5.43 48.88
N ASP A 346 1.72 6.64 48.45
CA ASP A 346 1.76 7.84 49.30
C ASP A 346 0.35 8.18 49.78
N TRP A 347 -0.64 8.13 48.88
CA TRP A 347 -2.05 8.33 49.21
C TRP A 347 -2.56 7.32 50.25
N ILE A 348 -2.33 6.03 50.02
CA ILE A 348 -2.79 4.96 50.92
C ILE A 348 -2.06 5.02 52.28
N GLN A 349 -0.78 5.35 52.31
CA GLN A 349 -0.06 5.53 53.58
C GLN A 349 -0.60 6.71 54.37
N ALA A 350 -0.85 7.84 53.71
CA ALA A 350 -1.45 9.01 54.34
C ALA A 350 -2.82 8.68 54.95
N SER A 351 -3.67 7.92 54.25
CA SER A 351 -5.01 7.55 54.74
C SER A 351 -5.00 6.72 56.02
N ASN A 352 -3.92 5.96 56.27
CA ASN A 352 -3.78 5.09 57.43
C ASN A 352 -3.30 5.81 58.71
N ILE A 353 -2.90 7.09 58.59
CA ILE A 353 -2.48 7.90 59.73
C ILE A 353 -3.71 8.21 60.60
N GLN A 354 -3.65 7.79 61.86
CA GLN A 354 -4.75 7.97 62.84
C GLN A 354 -4.88 9.41 63.31
N ASP A 355 -3.76 10.12 63.44
CA ASP A 355 -3.73 11.52 63.83
C ASP A 355 -4.20 12.42 62.67
N GLN A 356 -5.27 13.17 62.90
CA GLN A 356 -5.93 13.94 61.85
C GLN A 356 -5.01 15.01 61.24
N GLU A 357 -4.24 15.72 62.05
CA GLU A 357 -3.36 16.81 61.58
C GLU A 357 -2.20 16.25 60.75
N ARG A 358 -1.56 15.18 61.24
CA ARG A 358 -0.49 14.47 60.49
C ARG A 358 -1.03 13.86 59.20
N ARG A 359 -2.26 13.36 59.20
CA ARG A 359 -2.93 12.86 57.98
C ARG A 359 -3.10 13.97 56.95
N LEU A 360 -3.63 15.13 57.35
CA LEU A 360 -3.80 16.28 56.46
C LEU A 360 -2.44 16.75 55.88
N GLN A 361 -1.40 16.81 56.71
CA GLN A 361 -0.04 17.15 56.24
C GLN A 361 0.52 16.12 55.25
N ALA A 362 0.30 14.83 55.48
CA ALA A 362 0.75 13.78 54.55
C ALA A 362 -0.01 13.83 53.22
N LEU A 363 -1.32 14.06 53.25
CA LEU A 363 -2.13 14.26 52.04
C LEU A 363 -1.66 15.50 51.28
N TYR A 364 -1.34 16.59 51.99
CA TYR A 364 -0.85 17.82 51.37
C TYR A 364 0.48 17.58 50.66
N ALA A 365 1.41 16.88 51.31
CA ALA A 365 2.68 16.49 50.73
C ALA A 365 2.52 15.58 49.48
N ALA A 366 1.46 14.78 49.41
CA ALA A 366 1.15 13.99 48.21
C ALA A 366 0.57 14.87 47.08
N CYS A 367 -0.30 15.84 47.38
CA CYS A 367 -0.79 16.82 46.40
C CYS A 367 0.35 17.60 45.73
N GLU A 368 1.33 18.04 46.51
CA GLU A 368 2.50 18.82 46.03
C GLU A 368 3.41 18.02 45.07
N LYS A 369 3.33 16.69 45.09
CA LYS A 369 4.10 15.82 44.19
C LYS A 369 3.38 15.51 42.87
N LEU A 370 2.11 15.90 42.73
CA LEU A 370 1.36 15.64 41.50
C LEU A 370 2.03 16.37 40.31
N PRO A 371 2.12 15.72 39.14
CA PRO A 371 2.52 16.40 37.91
C PRO A 371 1.66 17.65 37.65
N PRO A 372 2.21 18.72 37.02
CA PRO A 372 1.48 19.98 36.85
C PRO A 372 0.10 19.84 36.21
N ALA A 373 -0.03 19.07 35.12
CA ALA A 373 -1.31 18.82 34.46
C ALA A 373 -2.32 18.13 35.38
N ASN A 374 -1.90 17.07 36.09
CA ASN A 374 -2.72 16.37 37.06
C ASN A 374 -3.13 17.27 38.22
N ASN A 375 -2.19 18.04 38.79
CA ASN A 375 -2.44 18.95 39.89
C ASN A 375 -3.45 20.04 39.50
N ASN A 376 -3.28 20.69 38.35
CA ASN A 376 -4.19 21.73 37.86
C ASN A 376 -5.62 21.20 37.70
N ASN A 377 -5.78 20.04 37.05
CA ASN A 377 -7.08 19.41 36.82
C ASN A 377 -7.70 18.88 38.13
N PHE A 378 -6.90 18.32 39.02
CA PHE A 378 -7.34 17.85 40.34
C PHE A 378 -7.79 19.02 41.21
N LYS A 379 -6.98 20.08 41.31
CA LYS A 379 -7.32 21.32 42.01
C LYS A 379 -8.62 21.93 41.49
N TYR A 380 -8.78 22.05 40.17
CA TYR A 380 -9.99 22.57 39.53
C TYR A 380 -11.22 21.74 39.92
N LEU A 381 -11.11 20.41 39.84
CA LEU A 381 -12.18 19.49 40.23
C LEU A 381 -12.51 19.58 41.72
N ILE A 382 -11.51 19.57 42.61
CA ILE A 382 -11.73 19.62 44.07
C ILE A 382 -12.42 20.93 44.48
N LYS A 383 -12.03 22.07 43.90
CA LYS A 383 -12.72 23.35 44.15
C LYS A 383 -14.17 23.34 43.71
N PHE A 384 -14.49 22.74 42.55
CA PHE A 384 -15.87 22.53 42.14
C PHE A 384 -16.63 21.66 43.14
N LEU A 385 -16.05 20.53 43.56
CA LEU A 385 -16.70 19.62 44.50
C LEU A 385 -16.92 20.26 45.87
N SER A 386 -15.97 21.06 46.36
CA SER A 386 -16.12 21.86 47.59
C SER A 386 -17.34 22.78 47.47
N LYS A 387 -17.43 23.53 46.36
CA LYS A 387 -18.58 24.41 46.09
C LYS A 387 -19.90 23.64 45.99
N LEU A 388 -19.89 22.43 45.43
CA LEU A 388 -21.06 21.55 45.40
C LEU A 388 -21.54 21.15 46.80
N THR A 389 -20.61 20.98 47.75
CA THR A 389 -20.97 20.63 49.14
C THR A 389 -21.61 21.79 49.92
N GLU A 390 -21.47 23.04 49.47
CA GLU A 390 -22.19 24.17 50.05
C GLU A 390 -23.72 24.04 49.88
N TYR A 391 -24.16 23.26 48.88
CA TYR A 391 -25.56 22.97 48.57
C TYR A 391 -26.02 21.60 49.11
N GLN A 392 -25.24 20.96 49.98
CA GLN A 392 -25.51 19.60 50.46
C GLN A 392 -26.87 19.41 51.16
N ASP A 393 -27.43 20.48 51.71
CA ASP A 393 -28.78 20.46 52.29
C ASP A 393 -29.88 20.23 51.24
N LEU A 394 -29.64 20.62 49.99
CA LEU A 394 -30.55 20.43 48.85
C LEU A 394 -30.16 19.18 48.06
N ASN A 395 -28.93 19.15 47.52
CA ASN A 395 -28.49 18.10 46.61
C ASN A 395 -28.13 16.76 47.32
N LYS A 396 -28.08 16.75 48.66
CA LYS A 396 -27.75 15.59 49.52
C LYS A 396 -26.35 14.99 49.30
N MET A 397 -25.45 15.71 48.64
CA MET A 397 -24.09 15.31 48.36
C MET A 397 -23.11 15.93 49.36
N THR A 398 -22.96 15.29 50.52
CA THR A 398 -21.93 15.62 51.52
C THR A 398 -20.52 15.31 50.99
N PRO A 399 -19.44 15.86 51.58
CA PRO A 399 -18.07 15.51 51.21
C PRO A 399 -17.81 13.99 51.17
N GLY A 400 -18.29 13.26 52.19
CA GLY A 400 -18.22 11.80 52.25
C GLY A 400 -19.00 11.11 51.13
N ASN A 401 -20.23 11.55 50.82
CA ASN A 401 -21.03 10.99 49.74
C ASN A 401 -20.35 11.16 48.38
N ILE A 402 -19.75 12.34 48.12
CA ILE A 402 -18.98 12.61 46.91
C ILE A 402 -17.73 11.72 46.87
N ALA A 403 -16.98 11.61 47.97
CA ALA A 403 -15.78 10.78 48.05
C ALA A 403 -16.07 9.31 47.73
N ILE A 404 -17.20 8.76 48.22
CA ILE A 404 -17.63 7.38 47.92
C ILE A 404 -17.85 7.17 46.42
N VAL A 405 -18.51 8.11 45.74
CA VAL A 405 -18.91 7.92 44.34
C VAL A 405 -17.82 8.30 43.34
N LEU A 406 -17.00 9.31 43.64
CA LEU A 406 -15.94 9.80 42.75
C LEU A 406 -14.56 9.24 43.05
N GLY A 407 -14.24 8.91 44.31
CA GLY A 407 -12.93 8.43 44.72
C GLY A 407 -12.37 7.28 43.86
N PRO A 408 -13.16 6.23 43.55
CA PRO A 408 -12.72 5.13 42.68
C PRO A 408 -12.41 5.55 41.23
N ASN A 409 -12.83 6.73 40.80
CA ASN A 409 -12.56 7.29 39.48
C ASN A 409 -11.41 8.33 39.53
N LEU A 410 -10.84 8.59 40.71
CA LEU A 410 -9.70 9.50 40.91
C LEU A 410 -8.42 8.75 41.28
N LEU A 411 -8.55 7.60 41.93
CA LEU A 411 -7.46 6.76 42.39
C LEU A 411 -7.82 5.27 42.28
N TRP A 412 -7.00 4.50 41.57
CA TRP A 412 -7.08 3.04 41.49
C TRP A 412 -5.69 2.43 41.29
N THR A 413 -5.58 1.11 41.45
CA THR A 413 -4.33 0.33 41.31
C THR A 413 -4.31 -0.45 40.01
N HIS A 414 -3.12 -0.87 39.54
CA HIS A 414 -2.91 -1.65 38.31
C HIS A 414 -3.47 -3.10 38.33
N ASN A 415 -4.10 -3.56 39.43
CA ASN A 415 -4.43 -4.98 39.62
C ASN A 415 -5.89 -5.32 39.25
N ASP A 416 -6.06 -6.05 38.15
CA ASP A 416 -7.31 -6.67 37.66
C ASP A 416 -7.68 -8.02 38.33
N GLY A 417 -7.02 -8.41 39.44
CA GLY A 417 -6.94 -9.83 39.80
C GLY A 417 -7.75 -10.38 40.99
N ASN A 418 -8.05 -9.63 42.05
CA ASN A 418 -8.57 -10.21 43.32
C ASN A 418 -9.51 -9.25 44.08
N ILE A 419 -10.69 -9.02 43.52
CA ILE A 419 -11.44 -7.77 43.70
C ILE A 419 -12.38 -7.77 44.94
N THR A 420 -12.99 -8.87 45.37
CA THR A 420 -14.22 -8.74 46.18
C THR A 420 -14.02 -8.37 47.66
N GLU A 421 -12.94 -8.80 48.33
CA GLU A 421 -12.68 -8.51 49.76
C GLU A 421 -11.73 -7.31 49.97
N MET A 422 -10.80 -7.08 49.03
CA MET A 422 -9.91 -5.91 49.06
C MET A 422 -10.63 -4.62 48.66
N MET A 423 -11.71 -4.69 47.86
CA MET A 423 -12.38 -3.48 47.38
C MET A 423 -13.07 -2.68 48.47
N THR A 424 -13.65 -3.28 49.51
CA THR A 424 -14.28 -2.53 50.60
C THR A 424 -13.25 -1.76 51.44
N THR A 425 -12.14 -2.41 51.80
CA THR A 425 -11.07 -1.76 52.58
C THR A 425 -10.39 -0.65 51.77
N VAL A 426 -10.05 -0.92 50.50
CA VAL A 426 -9.45 0.07 49.61
C VAL A 426 -10.42 1.22 49.33
N SER A 427 -11.72 0.95 49.17
CA SER A 427 -12.73 2.01 48.99
C SER A 427 -12.83 2.91 50.23
N LEU A 428 -12.79 2.34 51.44
CA LEU A 428 -12.79 3.13 52.68
C LEU A 428 -11.52 3.98 52.81
N GLN A 429 -10.35 3.45 52.43
CA GLN A 429 -9.10 4.22 52.39
C GLN A 429 -9.18 5.38 51.40
N ILE A 430 -9.69 5.13 50.18
CA ILE A 430 -9.90 6.17 49.16
C ILE A 430 -10.88 7.24 49.65
N VAL A 431 -11.97 6.86 50.33
CA VAL A 431 -12.88 7.82 50.95
C VAL A 431 -12.13 8.68 51.98
N GLY A 432 -11.34 8.04 52.85
CA GLY A 432 -10.50 8.72 53.84
C GLY A 432 -9.37 9.60 53.26
N ILE A 433 -9.14 9.55 51.95
CA ILE A 433 -8.24 10.44 51.20
C ILE A 433 -9.02 11.62 50.62
N ILE A 434 -10.09 11.33 49.88
CA ILE A 434 -10.81 12.34 49.08
C ILE A 434 -11.69 13.24 49.95
N GLU A 435 -12.38 12.68 50.95
CA GLU A 435 -13.27 13.43 51.83
C GLU A 435 -12.57 14.61 52.54
N PRO A 436 -11.42 14.43 53.24
CA PRO A 436 -10.75 15.54 53.89
C PRO A 436 -10.17 16.56 52.89
N ILE A 437 -9.80 16.14 51.69
CA ILE A 437 -9.33 17.05 50.63
C ILE A 437 -10.47 17.95 50.15
N ILE A 438 -11.68 17.41 49.96
CA ILE A 438 -12.87 18.20 49.60
C ILE A 438 -13.24 19.12 50.77
N GLN A 439 -13.32 18.59 52.00
CA GLN A 439 -13.74 19.34 53.17
C GLN A 439 -12.82 20.52 53.51
N HIS A 440 -11.52 20.40 53.21
CA HIS A 440 -10.51 21.42 53.47
C HIS A 440 -9.91 21.98 52.16
N ALA A 441 -10.70 22.04 51.08
CA ALA A 441 -10.23 22.40 49.75
C ALA A 441 -9.44 23.72 49.72
N ASP A 442 -9.86 24.75 50.47
CA ASP A 442 -9.18 26.05 50.52
C ASP A 442 -7.81 26.01 51.21
N TRP A 443 -7.61 25.06 52.14
CA TRP A 443 -6.32 24.87 52.79
C TRP A 443 -5.35 24.11 51.88
N PHE A 444 -5.83 23.08 51.18
CA PHE A 444 -5.02 22.34 50.20
C PHE A 444 -4.68 23.20 48.98
N PHE A 445 -5.64 23.99 48.50
CA PHE A 445 -5.56 24.76 47.27
C PHE A 445 -5.97 26.22 47.53
N PRO A 446 -5.08 27.02 48.12
CA PRO A 446 -5.38 28.42 48.42
C PRO A 446 -5.62 29.23 47.13
N GLY A 447 -6.44 30.28 47.28
CA GLY A 447 -6.87 31.16 46.21
C GLY A 447 -8.22 30.75 45.59
N GLU A 448 -8.84 31.71 44.91
CA GLU A 448 -10.07 31.48 44.13
C GLU A 448 -9.75 30.79 42.80
N ILE A 449 -10.72 30.05 42.26
CA ILE A 449 -10.66 29.52 40.90
C ILE A 449 -11.75 30.19 40.07
N GLU A 450 -11.34 30.74 38.93
CA GLU A 450 -12.27 31.12 37.88
C GLU A 450 -12.72 29.85 37.15
N PHE A 451 -13.99 29.51 37.32
CA PHE A 451 -14.65 28.48 36.50
C PHE A 451 -15.02 29.10 35.14
N ASN A 452 -15.00 28.30 34.07
CA ASN A 452 -15.19 28.74 32.68
C ASN A 452 -14.01 29.59 32.14
N VAL A 453 -12.79 29.07 32.26
CA VAL A 453 -11.54 29.72 31.83
C VAL A 453 -11.52 29.96 30.31
N THR A 454 -12.14 29.08 29.52
CA THR A 454 -12.18 29.20 28.05
C THR A 454 -13.32 30.05 27.48
N GLY A 455 -14.30 30.47 28.29
CA GLY A 455 -15.23 31.57 27.96
C GLY A 455 -16.29 31.30 26.88
N ASN A 456 -16.33 30.16 26.19
CA ASN A 456 -17.44 29.79 25.31
C ASN A 456 -17.39 28.29 24.94
N TYR A 457 -18.40 27.51 25.33
CA TYR A 457 -18.61 26.14 24.85
C TYR A 457 -19.56 26.06 23.65
N GLY A 458 -19.93 27.22 23.10
CA GLY A 458 -20.72 27.30 21.88
C GLY A 458 -19.95 26.64 20.75
N SER A 459 -20.61 25.67 20.11
CA SER A 459 -20.19 25.04 18.86
C SER A 459 -19.33 26.02 18.05
N PRO A 460 -18.08 25.67 17.68
CA PRO A 460 -17.48 26.31 16.51
C PRO A 460 -18.57 26.27 15.46
N VAL A 461 -18.80 27.37 14.75
CA VAL A 461 -19.74 27.33 13.63
C VAL A 461 -19.27 26.20 12.73
N HIS A 462 -19.82 25.00 12.91
CA HIS A 462 -19.86 24.00 11.89
C HIS A 462 -20.73 24.69 10.88
N THR A 463 -20.08 25.41 9.97
CA THR A 463 -20.56 25.52 8.60
C THR A 463 -21.08 24.13 8.32
N ASN A 464 -22.40 24.05 8.14
CA ASN A 464 -23.06 22.78 7.95
C ASN A 464 -22.51 22.23 6.63
N HIS A 465 -21.44 21.45 6.69
CA HIS A 465 -20.74 20.93 5.50
C HIS A 465 -21.66 19.98 4.72
N ASN A 466 -22.76 19.55 5.34
CA ASN A 466 -23.85 18.82 4.71
C ASN A 466 -24.82 19.68 3.88
N ALA A 467 -24.79 21.01 3.95
CA ALA A 467 -25.72 21.86 3.20
C ALA A 467 -25.47 21.82 1.68
N ASN A 468 -24.28 21.37 1.26
CA ASN A 468 -23.90 21.22 -0.15
C ASN A 468 -23.99 19.76 -0.64
N TYR A 469 -24.61 18.84 0.10
CA TYR A 469 -24.91 17.50 -0.42
C TYR A 469 -25.88 17.62 -1.61
N SER A 470 -25.31 17.75 -2.79
CA SER A 470 -25.95 17.32 -4.02
C SER A 470 -25.96 15.80 -3.91
N SER A 471 -27.15 15.19 -3.81
CA SER A 471 -27.31 13.75 -3.88
C SER A 471 -26.62 13.26 -5.14
N MET A 472 -25.41 12.72 -5.03
CA MET A 472 -24.77 12.03 -6.14
C MET A 472 -25.69 10.86 -6.51
N PRO A 473 -26.00 10.66 -7.80
CA PRO A 473 -26.64 9.44 -8.23
C PRO A 473 -25.76 8.28 -7.76
N SER A 474 -26.36 7.31 -7.08
CA SER A 474 -25.72 6.02 -6.88
C SER A 474 -25.21 5.56 -8.26
N PRO A 475 -23.96 5.05 -8.39
CA PRO A 475 -23.55 4.44 -9.63
C PRO A 475 -24.42 3.19 -9.80
N ASP A 476 -25.53 3.34 -10.51
CA ASP A 476 -26.31 2.24 -11.01
C ASP A 476 -25.34 1.42 -11.85
N MET A 477 -24.99 0.25 -11.29
CA MET A 477 -24.30 -0.79 -12.00
C MET A 477 -25.19 -1.20 -13.17
N ASP A 478 -24.91 -0.66 -14.35
CA ASP A 478 -25.42 -1.20 -15.61
C ASP A 478 -25.01 -2.68 -15.68
N GLN A 479 -25.96 -3.56 -15.37
CA GLN A 479 -25.76 -5.02 -15.36
C GLN A 479 -25.65 -5.61 -16.77
N THR A 480 -25.48 -4.80 -17.81
CA THR A 480 -25.66 -5.25 -19.20
C THR A 480 -24.38 -5.38 -20.05
N GLU A 481 -23.18 -5.14 -19.49
CA GLU A 481 -21.91 -5.44 -20.19
C GLU A 481 -21.03 -6.51 -19.50
N ARG A 482 -21.53 -7.20 -18.47
CA ARG A 482 -20.85 -8.38 -17.90
C ARG A 482 -21.20 -9.64 -18.68
N ARG A 483 -20.65 -9.80 -19.89
CA ARG A 483 -20.55 -11.12 -20.54
C ARG A 483 -19.53 -11.15 -21.68
N GLN A 484 -18.28 -10.78 -21.41
CA GLN A 484 -17.06 -11.37 -21.99
C GLN A 484 -15.81 -10.67 -21.39
N ASN A 485 -14.79 -11.43 -21.00
CA ASN A 485 -13.48 -11.03 -20.41
C ASN A 485 -13.33 -10.88 -18.88
N ASP A 486 -13.97 -11.74 -18.09
CA ASP A 486 -13.70 -11.85 -16.64
C ASP A 486 -12.66 -12.96 -16.30
N GLN A 487 -11.47 -12.90 -16.91
CA GLN A 487 -10.30 -13.68 -16.49
C GLN A 487 -9.01 -12.88 -16.76
N SER A 488 -8.68 -11.90 -15.90
CA SER A 488 -7.30 -11.36 -15.69
C SER A 488 -7.22 -10.00 -14.96
N ARG A 489 -8.21 -9.54 -14.19
CA ARG A 489 -8.00 -8.33 -13.37
C ARG A 489 -7.18 -8.65 -12.13
N ARG A 490 -5.88 -8.32 -12.17
CA ARG A 490 -4.95 -8.44 -11.03
C ARG A 490 -4.74 -7.07 -10.37
N PRO A 491 -4.60 -7.01 -9.03
CA PRO A 491 -4.37 -5.76 -8.30
C PRO A 491 -2.99 -5.13 -8.60
N LEU A 492 -2.90 -3.83 -8.35
CA LEU A 492 -1.83 -2.90 -8.76
C LEU A 492 -0.40 -3.23 -8.28
N SER A 493 -0.18 -4.19 -7.37
CA SER A 493 1.20 -4.56 -6.93
C SER A 493 1.83 -5.72 -7.70
N VAL A 494 1.13 -6.40 -8.60
CA VAL A 494 1.50 -7.77 -9.03
C VAL A 494 2.49 -7.83 -10.21
N ALA A 495 2.91 -6.70 -10.77
CA ALA A 495 3.81 -6.69 -11.94
C ALA A 495 5.27 -7.04 -11.58
N THR A 496 5.76 -6.65 -10.40
CA THR A 496 7.13 -6.94 -9.94
C THR A 496 7.24 -8.12 -8.99
N ASP A 497 6.18 -8.41 -8.23
CA ASP A 497 6.18 -9.49 -7.22
C ASP A 497 6.39 -10.88 -7.84
N ASN A 498 5.99 -11.11 -9.10
CA ASN A 498 6.15 -12.41 -9.74
C ASN A 498 7.59 -12.76 -10.14
N MET A 499 8.48 -11.78 -10.38
CA MET A 499 9.90 -12.08 -10.62
C MET A 499 10.65 -12.36 -9.32
N MET A 500 10.29 -11.68 -8.23
CA MET A 500 10.89 -11.91 -6.90
C MET A 500 10.39 -13.21 -6.24
N LEU A 501 9.11 -13.55 -6.39
CA LEU A 501 8.55 -14.80 -5.83
C LEU A 501 9.07 -16.07 -6.52
N GLU A 502 9.45 -16.02 -7.81
CA GLU A 502 10.10 -17.16 -8.46
C GLU A 502 11.56 -17.34 -8.04
N PHE A 503 12.25 -16.26 -7.62
CA PHE A 503 13.56 -16.35 -6.99
C PHE A 503 13.47 -16.99 -5.60
N TYR A 504 12.51 -16.59 -4.76
CA TYR A 504 12.33 -17.16 -3.41
C TYR A 504 11.79 -18.61 -3.41
N LYS A 505 11.13 -19.07 -4.48
CA LYS A 505 10.67 -20.46 -4.58
C LYS A 505 11.76 -21.45 -4.98
N LYS A 506 12.92 -20.99 -5.47
CA LYS A 506 13.99 -21.86 -5.96
C LYS A 506 15.05 -22.18 -4.90
N ASP A 507 15.20 -21.35 -3.87
CA ASP A 507 16.08 -21.63 -2.74
C ASP A 507 15.28 -22.12 -1.53
N GLY A 508 15.23 -23.45 -1.39
CA GLY A 508 14.56 -24.12 -0.29
C GLY A 508 15.20 -23.82 1.06
N PHE A 509 14.69 -22.81 1.76
CA PHE A 509 14.86 -22.66 3.21
C PHE A 509 13.49 -22.72 3.90
N LEU A 510 13.04 -23.94 4.18
CA LEU A 510 12.03 -24.20 5.20
C LEU A 510 12.67 -23.98 6.57
N ARG A 511 12.25 -22.93 7.30
CA ARG A 511 12.33 -22.94 8.78
C ARG A 511 10.92 -22.90 9.34
N HIS A 512 10.57 -23.98 10.03
CA HIS A 512 9.41 -24.13 10.89
C HIS A 512 9.31 -22.95 11.86
N ALA A 513 8.17 -22.28 11.88
CA ALA A 513 7.79 -21.40 12.98
C ALA A 513 7.43 -22.27 14.19
N VAL A 514 8.27 -22.24 15.23
CA VAL A 514 7.87 -22.58 16.59
C VAL A 514 7.37 -21.29 17.22
N ILE A 515 6.10 -21.25 17.57
CA ILE A 515 5.49 -20.20 18.37
C ILE A 515 5.98 -20.42 19.81
N SER A 516 6.69 -19.43 20.38
CA SER A 516 6.87 -19.32 21.83
C SER A 516 6.72 -17.86 22.25
N ASP A 517 5.74 -17.64 23.13
CA ASP A 517 5.46 -16.40 23.83
C ASP A 517 6.65 -15.94 24.68
N ASN A 518 7.08 -14.68 24.51
CA ASN A 518 7.24 -13.76 25.65
C ASN A 518 7.44 -12.31 25.17
N PRO A 519 6.88 -11.30 25.87
CA PRO A 519 6.93 -9.89 25.52
C PRO A 519 8.10 -9.20 26.24
N HIS A 520 8.91 -8.44 25.50
CA HIS A 520 9.55 -7.19 25.94
C HIS A 520 10.53 -6.71 24.86
N ILE A 521 10.64 -5.38 24.76
CA ILE A 521 11.64 -4.58 24.03
C ILE A 521 11.21 -4.18 22.61
N GLY A 522 10.75 -2.93 22.51
CA GLY A 522 10.69 -2.18 21.26
C GLY A 522 12.07 -1.73 20.80
N HIS A 523 12.18 -1.51 19.48
CA HIS A 523 13.05 -0.57 18.75
C HIS A 523 13.29 -1.11 17.31
N TYR A 524 12.84 -0.36 16.31
CA TYR A 524 13.33 -0.44 14.91
C TYR A 524 14.85 -0.13 14.89
N PRO A 525 15.68 -0.67 13.95
CA PRO A 525 15.46 -0.55 12.50
C PRO A 525 15.76 -1.79 11.62
N LEU A 526 15.11 -1.81 10.45
CA LEU A 526 15.47 -2.60 9.28
C LEU A 526 16.84 -2.13 8.74
N HIS A 527 17.88 -2.94 8.92
CA HIS A 527 19.11 -2.88 8.13
C HIS A 527 19.16 -4.11 7.23
N LEU A 528 18.93 -3.91 5.93
CA LEU A 528 19.23 -4.90 4.90
C LEU A 528 20.70 -4.68 4.48
N TYR A 529 21.60 -5.55 4.91
CA TYR A 529 22.97 -5.58 4.40
C TYR A 529 22.97 -6.28 3.04
N ILE A 530 23.28 -5.54 1.98
CA ILE A 530 23.75 -6.09 0.70
C ILE A 530 25.24 -6.38 0.92
N VAL A 531 25.63 -7.65 0.91
CA VAL A 531 27.03 -8.06 0.95
C VAL A 531 27.50 -8.21 -0.49
N ASP A 532 28.44 -7.35 -0.88
CA ASP A 532 29.27 -7.49 -2.06
C ASP A 532 29.98 -8.86 -2.08
N TYR A 533 29.92 -9.56 -3.21
CA TYR A 533 30.90 -10.58 -3.54
C TYR A 533 31.44 -10.35 -4.96
N PHE A 534 32.58 -9.68 -5.00
CA PHE A 534 33.65 -9.96 -5.96
C PHE A 534 34.45 -11.17 -5.42
N VAL A 535 34.54 -12.26 -6.20
CA VAL A 535 35.76 -12.93 -6.70
C VAL A 535 35.32 -13.94 -7.77
#